data_AF-A0A1H1GR93-F1
#
_entry.id   AF-A0A1H1GR93-F1
#
_cell.length_a   1.000
_cell.length_b   1.000
_cell.length_c   1.000
_cell.angle_alpha   90.00
_cell.angle_beta   90.00
_cell.angle_gamma   90.00
#
_symmetry.space_group_name_H-M   'P 1'
#
loop_
_entity.id
_entity.type
_entity.pdbx_description
1 polymer ?
#
loop_
_entity_poly.entity_id
_entity_poly.type
_entity_poly.pdbx_seq_one_letter_code
_entity_poly.pdbx_strand_id
1 'polypeptide(L)'
;MIEALTFHRGEIARNPYHLRLMSWLADSVRRGGEAVFGAGMQPPSFAFGALYRLERSAGGRQTAVGRPMAIAAEDGLQPLFDQGMPPGP
;
A
#
# COMPACT_ATOMS: atom_id res chain seq x y z
N MET A 1 12.36 -4.25 8.46
CA MET A 1 12.20 -3.53 7.17
C MET A 1 13.43 -2.69 6.83
N ILE A 2 13.80 -1.67 7.62
CA ILE A 2 14.98 -0.84 7.34
C ILE A 2 16.28 -1.65 7.28
N GLU A 3 16.48 -2.60 8.19
CA GLU A 3 17.67 -3.46 8.20
C GLU A 3 17.81 -4.30 6.91
N ALA A 4 16.73 -4.89 6.41
CA ALA A 4 16.76 -5.63 5.14
C ALA A 4 17.21 -4.71 3.98
N LEU A 5 16.76 -3.45 4.00
CA LEU A 5 17.07 -2.48 2.96
C LEU A 5 18.52 -1.98 3.05
N THR A 6 19.16 -1.96 4.23
CA THR A 6 20.56 -1.53 4.37
C THR A 6 21.56 -2.50 3.74
N PHE A 7 21.15 -3.74 3.45
CA PHE A 7 21.97 -4.69 2.70
C PHE A 7 22.10 -4.35 1.20
N HIS A 8 21.22 -3.50 0.66
CA HIS A 8 21.26 -3.03 -0.73
C HIS A 8 22.26 -1.89 -0.93
N ARG A 9 23.53 -2.11 -0.56
CA ARG A 9 24.55 -1.05 -0.49
C ARG A 9 24.72 -0.25 -1.79
N GLY A 10 24.71 -0.93 -2.94
CA GLY A 10 24.83 -0.26 -4.24
C GLY A 10 23.61 0.58 -4.61
N GLU A 11 22.41 0.15 -4.20
CA GLU A 11 21.17 0.90 -4.39
C GLU A 11 21.14 2.14 -3.50
N ILE A 12 21.51 1.96 -2.22
CA ILE A 12 21.62 3.05 -1.24
C ILE A 12 22.65 4.10 -1.65
N ALA A 13 23.80 3.69 -2.21
CA ALA A 13 24.83 4.62 -2.66
C ALA A 13 24.33 5.52 -3.81
N ARG A 14 23.46 5.00 -4.70
CA ARG A 14 22.85 5.79 -5.78
C ARG A 14 21.66 6.62 -5.30
N ASN A 15 20.93 6.14 -4.29
CA ASN A 15 19.77 6.81 -3.72
C ASN A 15 19.63 6.46 -2.23
N PRO A 16 19.97 7.37 -1.29
CA PRO A 16 19.93 7.08 0.15
C PRO A 16 18.50 7.13 0.70
N TYR A 17 17.60 6.28 0.16
CA TYR A 17 16.18 6.28 0.49
C TYR A 17 15.90 5.88 1.93
N HIS A 18 16.78 5.08 2.56
CA HIS A 18 16.62 4.65 3.95
C HIS A 18 16.54 5.83 4.94
N LEU A 19 17.11 6.99 4.60
CA LEU A 19 17.00 8.22 5.39
C LEU A 19 15.62 8.88 5.35
N ARG A 20 14.86 8.63 4.27
CA ARG A 20 13.56 9.29 4.00
C ARG A 20 12.37 8.34 4.01
N LEU A 21 12.62 7.03 3.94
CA LEU A 21 11.60 6.02 3.79
C LEU A 21 10.60 6.06 4.94
N MET A 22 11.06 6.19 6.18
CA MET A 22 10.18 6.20 7.36
C MET A 22 9.27 7.44 7.37
N SER A 23 9.80 8.61 7.02
CA SER A 23 9.00 9.83 6.87
C SER A 23 7.97 9.69 5.75
N TRP A 24 8.35 9.06 4.63
CA TRP A 24 7.43 8.82 3.52
C TRP A 24 6.32 7.83 3.89
N LEU A 25 6.64 6.74 4.60
CA LEU A 25 5.64 5.76 5.05
C LEU A 25 4.66 6.38 6.06
N ALA A 26 5.13 7.24 6.97
CA ALA A 26 4.28 7.94 7.92
C ALA A 26 3.36 8.96 7.22
N ASP A 27 3.90 9.78 6.31
CA ASP A 27 3.08 10.74 5.53
C ASP A 27 2.11 10.01 4.60
N SER A 28 2.46 8.82 4.10
CA SER A 28 1.59 7.97 3.30
C SER A 28 0.37 7.48 4.08
N VAL A 29 0.47 7.19 5.38
CA VAL A 29 -0.71 6.88 6.21
C VAL A 29 -1.61 8.10 6.32
N ARG A 30 -1.01 9.27 6.62
CA ARG A 30 -1.75 10.52 6.83
C ARG A 30 -2.47 10.99 5.55
N ARG A 31 -1.72 11.22 4.46
CA ARG A 31 -2.28 11.67 3.17
C ARG A 31 -3.07 10.57 2.48
N GLY A 32 -2.64 9.33 2.63
CA GLY A 32 -3.31 8.18 2.05
C GLY A 32 -4.68 7.94 2.64
N GLY A 33 -4.87 8.19 3.93
CA GLY A 33 -6.20 8.15 4.53
C GLY A 33 -7.18 9.09 3.84
N GLU A 34 -6.75 10.30 3.46
CA GLU A 34 -7.60 11.23 2.70
C GLU A 34 -7.88 10.72 1.28
N ALA A 35 -6.90 10.12 0.60
CA ALA A 35 -7.07 9.57 -0.74
C ALA A 35 -7.93 8.30 -0.78
N VAL A 36 -7.87 7.47 0.26
CA VAL A 36 -8.57 6.19 0.36
C VAL A 36 -9.97 6.37 0.96
N PHE A 37 -10.12 7.17 2.02
CA PHE A 37 -11.38 7.29 2.76
C PHE A 37 -12.13 8.60 2.51
N GLY A 38 -11.48 9.60 1.89
CA GLY A 38 -12.05 10.90 1.60
C GLY A 38 -11.42 12.03 2.41
N ALA A 39 -11.51 13.25 1.89
CA ALA A 39 -10.90 14.43 2.50
C ALA A 39 -11.44 14.68 3.92
N GLY A 40 -10.53 14.96 4.87
CA GLY A 40 -10.87 15.22 6.26
C GLY A 40 -11.23 13.99 7.10
N MET A 41 -11.25 12.80 6.51
CA MET A 41 -11.47 11.56 7.26
C MET A 41 -10.25 11.19 8.09
N GLN A 42 -10.49 10.59 9.26
CA GLN A 42 -9.44 10.11 10.14
C GLN A 42 -8.66 8.97 9.43
N PRO A 43 -7.35 9.12 9.20
CA PRO A 43 -6.53 8.04 8.65
C PRO A 43 -6.43 6.85 9.62
N PRO A 44 -6.09 5.65 9.12
CA PRO A 44 -5.81 4.48 9.95
C PRO A 44 -4.74 4.77 11.00
N SER A 45 -4.81 4.10 12.15
CA SER A 45 -3.89 4.29 13.28
C SER A 45 -2.51 3.62 13.10
N PHE A 46 -2.13 3.29 11.86
CA PHE A 46 -0.84 2.67 11.57
C PHE A 46 0.30 3.68 11.76
N ALA A 47 1.41 3.23 12.32
CA ALA A 47 2.62 4.07 12.38
C ALA A 47 3.22 4.31 10.99
N PHE A 48 3.13 3.31 10.10
CA PHE A 48 3.73 3.30 8.77
C PHE A 48 2.83 2.55 7.79
N GLY A 49 2.75 3.01 6.55
CA GLY A 49 1.95 2.38 5.51
C GLY A 49 2.37 2.83 4.12
N ALA A 50 2.05 2.03 3.11
CA ALA A 50 2.29 2.35 1.72
C ALA A 50 0.95 2.34 0.96
N LEU A 51 0.83 3.24 -0.01
CA LEU A 51 -0.35 3.34 -0.84
C LEU A 51 -0.15 2.57 -2.14
N TYR A 52 -1.13 1.73 -2.46
CA TYR A 52 -1.14 0.94 -3.68
C TYR A 52 -2.46 1.16 -4.42
N ARG A 53 -2.38 1.13 -5.75
CA ARG A 53 -3.56 1.01 -6.61
C ARG A 53 -3.75 -0.46 -6.95
N LEU A 54 -4.94 -0.99 -6.70
CA LEU A 54 -5.28 -2.37 -7.05
C LEU A 54 -5.96 -2.40 -8.42
N GLU A 55 -5.42 -3.24 -9.30
CA GLU A 55 -5.96 -3.48 -10.63
C GLU A 55 -6.01 -4.98 -10.91
N ARG A 56 -7.01 -5.39 -11.69
CA ARG A 56 -7.13 -6.74 -12.21
C ARG A 56 -6.77 -6.73 -13.69
N SER A 57 -5.88 -7.64 -14.07
CA SER A 57 -5.58 -7.91 -15.47
C SER A 57 -6.22 -9.24 -15.88
N ALA A 58 -7.07 -9.23 -16.89
CA ALA A 58 -7.64 -10.44 -17.49
C ALA A 58 -7.83 -10.24 -18.99
N GLY A 59 -7.43 -11.24 -19.80
CA GLY A 59 -7.55 -11.17 -21.25
C GLY A 59 -6.82 -9.98 -21.89
N GLY A 60 -5.70 -9.55 -21.31
CA GLY A 60 -4.93 -8.39 -21.79
C GLY A 60 -5.52 -7.03 -21.43
N ARG A 61 -6.61 -6.97 -20.64
CA ARG A 61 -7.23 -5.71 -20.18
C ARG A 61 -7.03 -5.52 -18.68
N GLN A 62 -6.58 -4.32 -18.30
CA GLN A 62 -6.50 -3.89 -16.91
C GLN A 62 -7.78 -3.12 -16.54
N THR A 63 -8.34 -3.44 -15.39
CA THR A 63 -9.49 -2.74 -14.81
C THR A 63 -9.25 -2.50 -13.33
N ALA A 64 -9.54 -1.30 -12.86
CA ALA A 64 -9.57 -1.00 -11.44
C ALA A 64 -10.57 -1.93 -10.74
N VAL A 65 -10.19 -2.44 -9.57
CA VAL A 65 -10.99 -3.38 -8.79
C VAL A 65 -10.96 -3.04 -7.31
N GLY A 66 -12.05 -3.42 -6.64
CA GLY A 66 -12.22 -3.25 -5.21
C GLY A 66 -12.68 -1.84 -4.80
N ARG A 67 -13.13 -1.73 -3.56
CA ARG A 67 -13.34 -0.45 -2.87
C ARG A 67 -12.03 0.00 -2.21
N PRO A 68 -11.83 1.32 -2.01
CA PRO A 68 -10.74 1.80 -1.18
C PRO A 68 -10.75 1.13 0.20
N MET A 69 -9.58 0.69 0.67
CA MET A 69 -9.44 0.01 1.96
C MET A 69 -8.05 0.25 2.57
N ALA A 70 -7.95 0.11 3.88
CA ALA A 70 -6.70 -0.05 4.60
C ALA A 70 -6.65 -1.47 5.16
N ILE A 71 -5.48 -2.09 5.08
CA ILE A 71 -5.22 -3.44 5.55
C ILE A 71 -4.08 -3.36 6.56
N ALA A 72 -4.34 -3.79 7.79
CA ALA A 72 -3.34 -3.88 8.83
C ALA A 72 -2.42 -5.09 8.61
N ALA A 73 -1.27 -5.10 9.27
CA ALA A 73 -0.32 -6.20 9.11
C ALA A 73 -0.91 -7.54 9.59
N GLU A 74 -1.79 -7.47 10.58
CA GLU A 74 -2.50 -8.59 11.19
C GLU A 74 -3.68 -9.12 10.36
N ASP A 75 -4.25 -8.32 9.45
CA ASP A 75 -5.46 -8.67 8.68
C ASP A 75 -5.15 -9.67 7.54
N GLY A 76 -3.88 -9.81 7.16
CA GLY A 76 -3.48 -10.57 5.98
C GLY A 76 -4.00 -9.94 4.67
N LEU A 77 -3.82 -10.63 3.54
CA LEU A 77 -4.15 -10.11 2.21
C LEU A 77 -5.46 -10.62 1.62
N GLN A 78 -6.12 -11.57 2.29
CA GLN A 78 -7.36 -12.19 1.81
C GLN A 78 -8.47 -11.17 1.44
N PRO A 79 -8.68 -10.09 2.22
CA PRO A 79 -9.70 -9.08 1.89
C PRO A 79 -9.51 -8.42 0.52
N LEU A 80 -8.30 -8.38 -0.05
CA LEU A 80 -8.06 -7.86 -1.40
C LEU A 80 -8.70 -8.74 -2.48
N PHE A 81 -8.73 -10.06 -2.25
CA PHE A 81 -9.18 -11.04 -3.24
C PHE A 81 -10.70 -11.27 -3.16
N ASP A 82 -11.27 -11.17 -1.97
CA ASP A 82 -12.72 -11.33 -1.75
C ASP A 82 -13.54 -10.23 -2.44
N GLN A 83 -12.92 -9.08 -2.71
CA GLN A 83 -13.52 -7.92 -3.40
C GLN A 83 -13.39 -8.01 -4.94
N GLY A 84 -12.81 -9.08 -5.48
CA GLY A 84 -12.41 -9.18 -6.90
C GLY A 84 -12.61 -10.54 -7.58
N MET A 85 -13.14 -11.56 -6.90
CA MET A 85 -13.50 -12.83 -7.55
C MET A 85 -14.95 -12.76 -8.04
N PRO A 86 -15.27 -13.05 -9.33
CA PRO A 86 -16.65 -13.38 -9.68
C PRO A 86 -17.10 -14.59 -8.83
N PRO A 87 -18.40 -14.74 -8.52
CA PRO A 87 -18.88 -16.03 -8.00
C PRO A 87 -18.37 -17.12 -8.93
N GLY A 88 -17.75 -18.16 -8.35
CA GLY A 88 -17.27 -19.31 -9.10
C GLY A 88 -18.40 -19.97 -9.92
N PRO A 89 -18.04 -20.79 -10.92
CA PRO A 89 -19.03 -21.45 -11.79
C PRO A 89 -20.06 -22.26 -11.00
#